data_AF-A0A920NMN9-F1
#
_entry.id   AF-A0A920NMN9-F1
#
_cell.length_a   1.000
_cell.length_b   1.000
_cell.length_c   1.000
_cell.angle_alpha   90.00
_cell.angle_beta   90.00
_cell.angle_gamma   90.00
#
_symmetry.space_group_name_H-M   'P 1'
#
loop_
_entity.id
_entity.type
_entity.pdbx_description
1 polymer ?
#
loop_
_entity_poly.entity_id
_entity_poly.type
_entity_poly.pdbx_seq_one_letter_code
_entity_poly.pdbx_strand_id
1 'polypeptide(L)'
;MEVESNGNFIVTKPNGTGGIVSFGTVSEQFLYEIGDPQNYILPDVSCDFTNVTIKEIGNDKVFVSGARGKPPSNTYKISATYLMGYRISIAVIIVGINAAKKAKVSAEAIIKKTERMFSDNDWSNYKIRKYRLLELRKLMAIMLGTLNPVKYCYGSWLPMNKKRP
;
A
#
# COMPACT_ATOMS: atom_id res chain seq x y z
N MET A 1 5.97 22.67 -17.07
CA MET A 1 5.32 23.35 -15.95
C MET A 1 6.00 24.69 -15.79
N GLU A 2 5.22 25.75 -15.62
CA GLU A 2 5.71 27.11 -15.40
C GLU A 2 5.22 27.55 -14.02
N VAL A 3 6.12 28.05 -13.17
CA VAL A 3 5.82 28.38 -11.76
C VAL A 3 6.16 29.84 -11.50
N GLU A 4 5.21 30.58 -10.95
CA GLU A 4 5.37 31.97 -10.53
C GLU A 4 6.01 32.06 -9.13
N SER A 5 6.60 33.22 -8.81
CA SER A 5 7.20 33.46 -7.49
C SER A 5 6.22 33.41 -6.32
N ASN A 6 4.92 33.58 -6.59
CA ASN A 6 3.84 33.48 -5.60
C ASN A 6 3.34 32.04 -5.38
N GLY A 7 3.91 31.05 -6.10
CA GLY A 7 3.53 29.64 -6.01
C GLY A 7 2.36 29.22 -6.92
N ASN A 8 1.77 30.13 -7.69
CA ASN A 8 0.85 29.76 -8.75
C ASN A 8 1.60 29.11 -9.91
N PHE A 9 0.94 28.23 -10.65
CA PHE A 9 1.60 27.54 -11.74
C PHE A 9 0.65 27.08 -12.84
N ILE A 10 1.23 26.82 -14.01
CA ILE A 10 0.55 26.20 -15.15
C ILE A 10 1.11 24.80 -15.37
N VAL A 11 0.22 23.82 -15.30
CA VAL A 11 0.47 22.45 -15.76
C VAL A 11 0.23 22.40 -17.26
N THR A 12 1.17 21.85 -18.01
CA THR A 12 1.09 21.72 -19.46
C THR A 12 1.96 20.57 -19.96
N LYS A 13 1.75 20.15 -21.22
CA LYS A 13 2.55 19.15 -21.91
C LYS A 13 3.25 19.73 -23.15
N PRO A 14 4.39 19.17 -23.58
CA PRO A 14 5.03 19.60 -24.83
C PRO A 14 4.14 19.40 -26.06
N ASN A 15 4.35 20.24 -27.08
CA ASN A 15 3.65 20.11 -28.36
C ASN A 15 4.05 18.81 -29.08
N GLY A 16 3.09 18.18 -29.77
CA GLY A 16 3.33 16.95 -30.55
C GLY A 16 3.43 15.66 -29.72
N THR A 17 3.26 15.72 -28.39
CA THR A 17 3.18 14.51 -27.55
C THR A 17 1.74 14.04 -27.38
N GLY A 18 1.55 12.74 -27.17
CA GLY A 18 0.26 12.18 -26.77
C GLY A 18 -0.17 12.60 -25.35
N GLY A 19 -1.32 12.10 -24.92
CA GLY A 19 -1.92 12.43 -23.62
C GLY A 19 -2.72 13.74 -23.64
N ILE A 20 -3.36 14.04 -22.51
CA ILE A 20 -4.23 15.21 -22.30
C ILE A 20 -3.83 15.87 -20.98
N VAL A 21 -3.79 17.20 -20.95
CA VAL A 21 -3.74 17.97 -19.71
C VAL A 21 -5.04 18.74 -19.58
N SER A 22 -5.92 18.26 -18.71
CA SER A 22 -7.23 18.84 -18.41
C SER A 22 -7.44 18.97 -16.90
N PHE A 23 -8.50 19.67 -16.50
CA PHE A 23 -8.92 19.74 -15.10
C PHE A 23 -8.97 18.34 -14.44
N GLY A 24 -9.53 17.34 -15.13
CA GLY A 24 -9.64 15.97 -14.63
C GLY A 24 -8.28 15.37 -14.30
N THR A 25 -7.34 15.40 -15.25
CA THR A 25 -6.01 14.81 -15.08
C THR A 25 -5.19 15.45 -13.95
N VAL A 26 -5.37 16.75 -13.72
CA VAL A 26 -4.66 17.48 -12.66
C VAL A 26 -5.36 17.27 -11.31
N SER A 27 -6.69 17.34 -11.25
CA SER A 27 -7.45 17.15 -10.01
C SER A 27 -7.32 15.73 -9.44
N GLU A 28 -7.18 14.71 -10.29
CA GLU A 28 -6.93 13.33 -9.86
C GLU A 28 -5.69 13.20 -8.97
N GLN A 29 -4.62 13.95 -9.23
CA GLN A 29 -3.39 13.91 -8.41
C GLN A 29 -3.68 14.32 -6.96
N PHE A 30 -4.61 15.24 -6.75
CA PHE A 30 -5.02 15.67 -5.41
C PHE A 30 -5.89 14.64 -4.69
N LEU A 31 -6.57 13.74 -5.41
CA LEU A 31 -7.46 12.73 -4.83
C LEU A 31 -6.72 11.44 -4.44
N TYR A 32 -5.73 11.02 -5.23
CA TYR A 32 -5.04 9.75 -4.99
C TYR A 32 -3.96 9.83 -3.92
N GLU A 33 -3.28 10.98 -3.81
CA GLU A 33 -2.04 11.07 -3.02
C GLU A 33 -2.19 11.81 -1.69
N ILE A 34 -3.23 12.63 -1.53
CA ILE A 34 -3.39 13.51 -0.36
C ILE A 34 -4.26 12.83 0.70
N GLY A 35 -3.63 12.48 1.82
CA GLY A 35 -4.34 12.02 3.02
C GLY A 35 -5.02 13.17 3.76
N ASP A 36 -4.23 14.09 4.32
CA ASP A 36 -4.71 15.32 4.96
C ASP A 36 -4.40 16.54 4.07
N PRO A 37 -5.40 17.16 3.44
CA PRO A 37 -5.20 18.32 2.58
C PRO A 37 -4.61 19.55 3.27
N GLN A 38 -4.78 19.71 4.59
CA GLN A 38 -4.23 20.84 5.34
C GLN A 38 -2.75 20.67 5.70
N ASN A 39 -2.27 19.43 5.63
CA ASN A 39 -0.96 19.03 6.12
C ASN A 39 -0.40 17.86 5.29
N TYR A 40 -0.25 18.09 3.98
CA TYR A 40 0.40 17.14 3.11
C TYR A 40 1.93 17.19 3.31
N ILE A 41 2.47 16.22 4.05
CA ILE A 41 3.87 16.23 4.47
C ILE A 41 4.77 15.73 3.34
N LEU A 42 5.64 16.62 2.85
CA LEU A 42 6.77 16.32 1.98
C LEU A 42 8.10 16.46 2.77
N PRO A 43 9.23 15.99 2.22
CA PRO A 43 10.51 16.05 2.92
C PRO A 43 10.94 17.46 3.33
N ASP A 44 10.73 18.46 2.47
CA ASP A 44 11.27 19.81 2.67
C ASP A 44 10.20 20.87 2.93
N VAL A 45 8.92 20.52 2.77
CA VAL A 45 7.78 21.42 2.97
C VAL A 45 6.56 20.62 3.41
N SER A 46 5.66 21.20 4.20
CA SER A 46 4.32 20.67 4.37
C SER A 46 3.34 21.53 3.59
N CYS A 47 2.50 20.94 2.74
CA CYS A 47 1.58 21.69 1.90
C CYS A 47 0.17 21.73 2.49
N ASP A 48 -0.46 22.90 2.41
CA ASP A 48 -1.88 23.14 2.63
C ASP A 48 -2.55 23.39 1.27
N PHE A 49 -3.44 22.47 0.90
CA PHE A 49 -4.17 22.45 -0.35
C PHE A 49 -5.65 22.82 -0.19
N THR A 50 -6.09 23.22 1.01
CA THR A 50 -7.52 23.52 1.27
C THR A 50 -8.11 24.64 0.44
N ASN A 51 -7.27 25.55 -0.05
CA ASN A 51 -7.68 26.71 -0.85
C ASN A 51 -7.20 26.58 -2.30
N VAL A 52 -6.82 25.38 -2.75
CA VAL A 52 -6.38 25.17 -4.13
C VAL A 52 -7.55 25.37 -5.08
N THR A 53 -7.31 26.15 -6.12
CA THR A 53 -8.22 26.27 -7.26
C THR A 53 -7.53 25.77 -8.52
N ILE A 54 -8.29 25.05 -9.34
CA ILE A 54 -7.81 24.47 -10.60
C ILE A 54 -8.70 25.03 -11.70
N LYS A 55 -8.09 25.69 -12.68
CA LYS A 55 -8.78 26.32 -13.81
C LYS A 55 -8.14 25.87 -15.11
N GLU A 56 -8.93 25.23 -15.96
CA GLU A 56 -8.49 24.94 -17.32
C GLU A 56 -8.46 26.23 -18.15
N ILE A 57 -7.33 26.49 -18.82
CA ILE A 57 -7.11 27.70 -19.64
C ILE A 57 -6.94 27.37 -21.13
N GLY A 58 -7.25 26.13 -21.52
CA GLY A 58 -7.24 25.64 -22.91
C GLY A 58 -5.86 25.17 -23.38
N ASN A 59 -5.82 24.53 -24.56
CA ASN A 59 -4.58 24.06 -25.22
C ASN A 59 -3.67 23.21 -24.32
N ASP A 60 -4.24 22.23 -23.62
CA ASP A 60 -3.50 21.38 -22.67
C ASP A 60 -2.77 22.21 -21.60
N LYS A 61 -3.41 23.27 -21.10
CA LYS A 61 -2.93 24.09 -20.00
C LYS A 61 -3.97 24.21 -18.91
N VAL A 62 -3.52 23.95 -17.69
CA VAL A 62 -4.33 24.07 -16.47
C VAL A 62 -3.58 24.95 -15.49
N PHE A 63 -4.22 26.06 -15.10
CA PHE A 63 -3.74 26.96 -14.07
C PHE A 63 -4.13 26.44 -12.68
N VAL A 64 -3.19 26.47 -11.75
CA VAL A 64 -3.39 26.05 -10.36
C VAL A 64 -2.89 27.16 -9.44
N SER A 65 -3.69 27.52 -8.44
CA SER A 65 -3.36 28.55 -7.46
C SER A 65 -3.86 28.18 -6.06
N GLY A 66 -3.42 28.91 -5.04
CA GLY A 66 -3.94 28.79 -3.67
C GLY A 66 -3.31 27.69 -2.81
N ALA A 67 -2.31 26.97 -3.33
CA ALA A 67 -1.48 26.08 -2.53
C ALA A 67 -0.57 26.90 -1.60
N ARG A 68 -0.42 26.48 -0.34
CA ARG A 68 0.47 27.14 0.63
C ARG A 68 1.47 26.17 1.23
N GLY A 69 2.72 26.59 1.33
CA GLY A 69 3.77 25.85 2.02
C GLY A 69 3.88 26.25 3.49
N LYS A 70 4.17 25.27 4.35
CA LYS A 70 4.54 25.41 5.76
C LYS A 70 5.92 24.78 5.98
N PRO A 71 6.67 25.19 7.02
CA PRO A 71 7.93 24.57 7.37
C PRO A 71 7.80 23.04 7.47
N PRO A 72 8.83 22.28 7.06
CA PRO A 72 8.77 20.83 7.09
C PRO A 72 8.66 20.31 8.53
N SER A 73 8.08 19.13 8.69
CA SER A 73 8.06 18.44 9.98
C SER A 73 9.46 17.98 10.41
N ASN A 74 9.60 17.66 11.70
CA ASN A 74 10.82 17.09 12.29
C ASN A 74 11.01 15.60 11.95
N THR A 75 10.18 15.02 11.08
CA THR A 75 10.15 13.59 10.77
C THR A 75 10.07 13.36 9.26
N TYR A 76 10.63 12.26 8.77
CA TYR A 76 10.45 11.84 7.38
C TYR A 76 9.30 10.85 7.23
N LYS A 77 8.51 11.00 6.16
CA LYS A 77 7.64 9.93 5.66
C LYS A 77 8.52 8.97 4.86
N ILE A 78 8.79 7.80 5.44
CA ILE A 78 9.62 6.77 4.79
C ILE A 78 8.76 5.61 4.32
N SER A 79 9.21 4.99 3.23
CA SER A 79 8.74 3.68 2.80
C SER A 79 9.90 2.71 2.97
N ALA A 80 9.90 1.96 4.07
CA ALA A 80 10.97 1.04 4.41
C ALA A 80 10.51 -0.40 4.26
N THR A 81 11.42 -1.24 3.76
CA THR A 81 11.19 -2.67 3.57
C THR A 81 12.25 -3.45 4.33
N TYR A 82 11.82 -4.37 5.19
CA TYR A 82 12.71 -5.28 5.91
C TYR A 82 12.21 -6.72 5.83
N LEU A 83 13.13 -7.67 6.04
CA LEU A 83 12.80 -9.10 6.10
C LEU A 83 12.19 -9.41 7.47
N MET A 84 10.93 -9.86 7.48
CA MET A 84 10.19 -10.20 8.69
C MET A 84 9.66 -11.63 8.64
N GLY A 85 10.54 -12.62 8.79
CA GLY A 85 10.16 -14.05 8.85
C GLY A 85 9.74 -14.65 7.51
N TYR A 86 8.97 -15.76 7.56
CA TYR A 86 8.70 -16.67 6.42
C TYR A 86 7.20 -17.06 6.31
N ARG A 87 6.65 -17.17 5.06
CA ARG A 87 5.29 -17.78 4.80
C ARG A 87 5.44 -19.25 4.66
N ILE A 88 4.32 -19.90 4.93
CA ILE A 88 3.76 -20.82 3.96
C ILE A 88 2.27 -20.57 3.65
N SER A 89 1.91 -20.52 2.37
CA SER A 89 0.52 -20.50 1.89
C SER A 89 0.30 -21.70 0.98
N ILE A 90 -0.65 -22.57 1.33
CA ILE A 90 -0.94 -23.80 0.59
C ILE A 90 -2.43 -23.86 0.31
N ALA A 91 -2.79 -24.13 -0.95
CA ALA A 91 -4.12 -24.51 -1.37
C ALA A 91 -4.18 -26.02 -1.58
N VAL A 92 -5.01 -26.74 -0.85
CA VAL A 92 -5.25 -28.18 -1.03
C VAL A 92 -6.70 -28.42 -1.42
N ILE A 93 -6.93 -29.06 -2.56
CA ILE A 93 -8.27 -29.42 -3.03
C ILE A 93 -8.60 -30.84 -2.53
N ILE A 94 -9.73 -30.98 -1.83
CA ILE A 94 -10.24 -32.25 -1.32
C ILE A 94 -11.65 -32.45 -1.85
N VAL A 95 -11.87 -33.61 -2.47
CA VAL A 95 -13.12 -33.99 -3.13
C VAL A 95 -13.68 -35.26 -2.51
N GLY A 96 -15.00 -35.36 -2.48
CA GLY A 96 -15.72 -36.59 -2.14
C GLY A 96 -16.55 -36.49 -0.86
N ILE A 97 -17.11 -37.62 -0.43
CA ILE A 97 -17.94 -37.71 0.76
C ILE A 97 -17.14 -37.22 1.98
N ASN A 98 -17.76 -36.37 2.78
CA ASN A 98 -17.17 -35.73 3.95
C ASN A 98 -15.90 -34.91 3.63
N ALA A 99 -15.80 -34.31 2.43
CA ALA A 99 -14.68 -33.43 2.07
C ALA A 99 -14.41 -32.37 3.13
N ALA A 100 -15.46 -31.81 3.74
CA ALA A 100 -15.37 -30.90 4.89
C ALA A 100 -14.56 -31.44 6.07
N LYS A 101 -14.96 -32.61 6.55
CA LYS A 101 -14.31 -33.26 7.68
C LYS A 101 -12.87 -33.65 7.33
N LYS A 102 -12.66 -34.23 6.14
CA LYS A 102 -11.33 -34.60 5.62
C LYS A 102 -10.42 -33.38 5.53
N ALA A 103 -10.96 -32.24 5.10
CA ALA A 103 -10.23 -31.01 4.96
C ALA A 103 -9.76 -30.45 6.30
N LYS A 104 -10.65 -30.41 7.29
CA LYS A 104 -10.28 -29.98 8.64
C LYS A 104 -9.19 -30.86 9.26
N VAL A 105 -9.36 -32.18 9.22
CA VAL A 105 -8.39 -33.13 9.78
C VAL A 105 -7.03 -33.03 9.07
N SER A 106 -7.04 -32.88 7.74
CA SER A 106 -5.79 -32.72 6.97
C SER A 106 -5.08 -31.42 7.33
N ALA A 107 -5.82 -30.32 7.48
CA ALA A 107 -5.26 -29.03 7.88
C ALA A 107 -4.58 -29.10 9.26
N GLU A 108 -5.26 -29.70 10.24
CA GLU A 108 -4.75 -29.90 11.60
C GLU A 108 -3.51 -30.79 11.63
N ALA A 109 -3.51 -31.88 10.84
CA ALA A 109 -2.37 -32.80 10.74
C ALA A 109 -1.13 -32.12 10.14
N ILE A 110 -1.31 -31.30 9.09
CA ILE A 110 -0.22 -30.54 8.48
C ILE A 110 0.39 -29.58 9.50
N ILE A 111 -0.45 -28.78 10.17
CA ILE A 111 0.02 -27.82 11.19
C ILE A 111 0.79 -28.55 12.29
N LYS A 112 0.24 -29.63 12.84
CA LYS A 112 0.90 -30.37 13.93
C LYS A 112 2.25 -30.95 13.51
N LYS A 113 2.35 -31.46 12.28
CA LYS A 113 3.60 -32.00 11.73
C LYS A 113 4.65 -30.89 11.59
N THR A 114 4.27 -29.74 11.04
CA THR A 114 5.21 -28.64 10.80
C THR A 114 5.63 -27.95 12.09
N GLU A 115 4.76 -27.87 13.11
CA GLU A 115 5.15 -27.42 14.45
C GLU A 115 6.25 -28.28 15.06
N ARG A 116 6.13 -29.61 14.92
CA ARG A 116 7.17 -30.54 15.36
C ARG A 116 8.47 -30.29 14.60
N MET A 117 8.40 -30.16 13.27
CA MET A 117 9.58 -29.84 12.46
C MET A 117 10.22 -28.51 12.88
N PHE A 118 9.44 -27.49 13.24
CA PHE A 118 10.00 -26.24 13.74
C PHE A 118 10.73 -26.42 15.06
N SER A 119 10.13 -27.17 16.00
CA SER A 119 10.80 -27.51 17.26
C SER A 119 12.08 -28.31 17.04
N ASP A 120 12.08 -29.27 16.11
CA ASP A 120 13.24 -30.10 15.79
C ASP A 120 14.38 -29.27 15.13
N ASN A 121 14.09 -28.08 14.61
CA ASN A 121 15.05 -27.15 14.00
C ASN A 121 15.33 -25.90 14.86
N ASP A 122 14.94 -25.89 16.14
CA ASP A 122 15.04 -24.73 17.04
C ASP A 122 14.38 -23.44 16.51
N TRP A 123 13.30 -23.58 15.76
CA TRP A 123 12.52 -22.46 15.25
C TRP A 123 11.32 -22.15 16.15
N SER A 124 11.03 -20.85 16.31
CA SER A 124 9.83 -20.41 17.00
C SER A 124 8.56 -20.88 16.29
N ASN A 125 7.54 -21.28 17.05
CA ASN A 125 6.26 -21.72 16.52
C ASN A 125 5.50 -20.57 15.79
N TYR A 126 4.48 -20.92 15.01
CA TYR A 126 3.61 -20.00 14.27
C TYR A 126 3.05 -18.88 15.17
N LYS A 127 3.29 -17.62 14.78
CA LYS A 127 2.66 -16.45 15.42
C LYS A 127 1.19 -16.28 15.04
N ILE A 128 0.80 -16.67 13.84
CA ILE A 128 -0.56 -16.57 13.32
C ILE A 128 -0.87 -17.86 12.57
N ARG A 129 -2.06 -18.42 12.76
CA ARG A 129 -2.59 -19.57 12.00
C ARG A 129 -3.95 -19.23 11.45
N LYS A 130 -4.12 -19.36 10.14
CA LYS A 130 -5.42 -19.21 9.50
C LYS A 130 -5.63 -20.31 8.49
N TYR A 131 -6.75 -21.02 8.63
CA TYR A 131 -7.28 -21.84 7.56
C TYR A 131 -8.69 -21.37 7.22
N ARG A 132 -9.01 -21.42 5.93
CA ARG A 132 -10.37 -21.19 5.44
C ARG A 132 -10.77 -22.40 4.60
N LEU A 133 -11.97 -22.87 4.86
CA LEU A 133 -12.64 -23.85 4.02
C LEU A 133 -13.50 -23.07 3.04
N LEU A 134 -13.23 -23.24 1.74
CA LEU A 134 -14.04 -22.66 0.68
C LEU A 134 -14.85 -23.80 0.05
N GLU A 135 -16.18 -23.75 0.23
CA GLU A 135 -17.09 -24.72 -0.35
C GLU A 135 -17.55 -24.28 -1.76
N LEU A 136 -17.29 -25.12 -2.76
CA LEU A 136 -17.89 -25.03 -4.09
C LEU A 136 -18.65 -26.32 -4.36
N ARG A 137 -19.86 -26.43 -3.78
CA ARG A 137 -20.93 -27.46 -3.98
C ARG A 137 -20.56 -28.97 -3.90
N LYS A 138 -19.33 -29.42 -4.21
CA LYS A 138 -18.73 -30.76 -3.97
C LYS A 138 -17.17 -30.73 -3.85
N LEU A 139 -16.57 -29.54 -3.85
CA LEU A 139 -15.14 -29.29 -3.77
C LEU A 139 -14.84 -28.51 -2.49
N MET A 140 -13.79 -28.91 -1.79
CA MET A 140 -13.28 -28.13 -0.68
C MET A 140 -11.81 -27.77 -0.87
N ALA A 141 -11.51 -26.47 -0.82
CA ALA A 141 -10.15 -25.99 -0.76
C ALA A 141 -9.78 -25.67 0.69
N ILE A 142 -8.72 -26.29 1.21
CA ILE A 142 -8.01 -25.80 2.40
C ILE A 142 -7.02 -24.76 1.91
N MET A 143 -7.21 -23.51 2.30
CA MET A 143 -6.13 -22.52 2.25
C MET A 143 -5.47 -22.46 3.63
N LEU A 144 -4.33 -23.15 3.81
CA LEU A 144 -3.46 -22.97 4.98
C LEU A 144 -2.56 -21.78 4.69
N GLY A 145 -2.72 -20.67 5.42
CA GLY A 145 -1.89 -19.49 5.23
C GLY A 145 -1.27 -19.02 6.54
N THR A 146 0.06 -18.95 6.59
CA THR A 146 0.83 -18.19 7.59
C THR A 146 1.96 -17.48 6.86
N LEU A 147 2.06 -16.12 6.95
CA LEU A 147 2.57 -15.01 6.06
C LEU A 147 4.03 -15.00 5.50
N ASN A 148 4.24 -14.55 4.23
CA ASN A 148 5.45 -14.59 3.33
C ASN A 148 6.70 -14.10 4.04
N PRO A 149 7.91 -14.28 3.46
CA PRO A 149 8.84 -13.17 3.50
C PRO A 149 8.12 -12.02 2.77
N VAL A 150 7.16 -11.40 3.44
CA VAL A 150 6.60 -10.15 3.03
C VAL A 150 7.74 -9.23 3.37
N LYS A 151 8.45 -8.78 2.33
CA LYS A 151 8.96 -7.43 2.32
C LYS A 151 7.79 -6.55 2.72
N TYR A 152 7.62 -6.31 4.02
CA TYR A 152 6.62 -5.37 4.48
C TYR A 152 7.19 -4.02 4.11
N CYS A 153 6.73 -3.49 2.98
CA CYS A 153 6.78 -2.06 2.76
C CYS A 153 5.79 -1.49 3.78
N TYR A 154 6.27 -1.12 4.96
CA TYR A 154 5.47 -0.29 5.83
C TYR A 154 5.46 1.09 5.18
N GLY A 155 4.49 1.31 4.28
CA GLY A 155 4.07 2.63 3.83
C GLY A 155 3.24 3.36 4.88
N SER A 156 3.29 2.91 6.14
CA SER A 156 2.70 3.63 7.27
C SER A 156 3.70 4.66 7.75
N TRP A 157 3.18 5.84 8.12
CA TRP A 157 3.85 6.87 8.92
C TRP A 157 4.72 6.28 10.04
N LEU A 158 5.97 5.94 9.73
CA LEU A 158 7.00 5.70 10.72
C LEU A 158 7.74 7.02 10.85
N PRO A 159 7.44 7.84 11.88
CA PRO A 159 8.15 9.08 12.10
C PRO A 159 9.61 8.76 12.40
N MET A 160 10.47 8.89 11.39
CA MET A 160 11.91 8.82 11.59
C MET A 160 12.40 10.24 11.83
N ASN A 161 12.95 10.51 13.02
CA ASN A 161 13.44 11.84 13.37
C ASN A 161 14.50 12.28 12.36
N LYS A 162 14.35 13.51 11.85
CA LYS A 162 15.40 14.15 11.06
C LYS A 162 16.60 14.38 11.98
N LYS A 163 17.71 13.69 11.73
CA LYS A 163 19.00 14.14 12.26
C LYS A 163 19.32 15.45 11.51
N ARG A 164 19.41 16.56 12.25
CA ARG A 164 19.92 17.81 11.66
C ARG A 164 21.34 17.54 11.15
N PRO A 165 21.70 18.03 9.94
CA PRO A 165 23.09 18.03 9.51
C PRO A 165 23.98 18.80 10.48
#